data_AF-A0AAV5RIT9-F1
#
_entry.id   AF-A0AAV5RIT9-F1
#
_cell.length_a   1.000
_cell.length_b   1.000
_cell.length_c   1.000
_cell.angle_alpha   90.00
_cell.angle_beta   90.00
_cell.angle_gamma   90.00
#
_symmetry.space_group_name_H-M   'P 1'
#
loop_
_entity.id
_entity.type
_entity.pdbx_description
1 polymer ?
#
loop_
_entity_poly.entity_id
_entity_poly.type
_entity_poly.pdbx_seq_one_letter_code
_entity_poly.pdbx_strand_id
1 'polypeptide(L)'
;MYAQAVGTVLLLHGVYSSYEWHNVNKLQGNVPVPQVPTDITCELGLALLLIIVSTIISQVRSMHPVRIADLNSENTLKGKNEYSYLEIRPRFQNIQLKRKEYLAWRKQQE
;
A
#
# COMPACT_ATOMS: atom_id res chain seq x y z
N MET A 1 2.79 5.37 1.06
CA MET A 1 3.98 4.95 1.81
C MET A 1 4.70 6.14 2.46
N TYR A 2 5.19 7.14 1.70
CA TYR A 2 5.87 8.30 2.30
C TYR A 2 5.01 9.12 3.29
N ALA A 3 3.76 9.42 2.93
CA ALA A 3 2.85 10.12 3.83
C ALA A 3 2.63 9.35 5.14
N GLN A 4 2.38 8.05 5.07
CA GLN A 4 2.25 7.21 6.27
C GLN A 4 3.49 7.27 7.17
N ALA A 5 4.70 7.21 6.61
CA ALA A 5 5.94 7.33 7.38
C ALA A 5 6.05 8.69 8.08
N VAL A 6 5.77 9.79 7.36
CA VAL A 6 5.75 11.15 7.93
C VAL A 6 4.70 11.26 9.03
N GLY A 7 3.50 10.73 8.81
CA GLY A 7 2.43 10.71 9.81
C GLY A 7 2.82 9.94 11.07
N THR A 8 3.51 8.81 10.94
CA THR A 8 4.02 8.05 12.09
C THR A 8 5.08 8.83 12.86
N VAL A 9 6.01 9.52 12.18
CA VAL A 9 7.01 10.35 12.86
C VAL A 9 6.35 11.51 13.61
N LEU A 10 5.38 12.20 12.98
CA LEU A 10 4.62 13.28 13.62
C LEU A 10 3.82 12.78 14.83
N LEU A 11 3.21 11.58 14.72
CA LEU A 11 2.47 10.97 15.82
C LEU A 11 3.41 10.64 16.99
N LEU A 12 4.56 10.03 16.72
CA LEU A 12 5.56 9.75 17.75
C LEU A 12 6.08 11.02 18.41
N HIS A 13 6.30 12.07 17.62
CA HIS A 13 6.69 13.39 18.12
C HIS A 13 5.63 13.96 19.07
N GLY A 14 4.36 14.05 18.64
CA GLY A 14 3.28 14.57 19.48
C GLY A 14 3.02 13.73 20.74
N VAL A 15 3.18 12.41 20.66
CA VAL A 15 3.10 11.51 21.83
C VAL A 15 4.23 11.78 22.81
N TYR A 16 5.45 11.99 22.31
CA TYR A 16 6.59 12.34 23.15
C TYR A 16 6.42 13.70 23.83
N SER A 17 5.99 14.73 23.09
CA SER A 17 5.67 16.06 23.64
C SER A 17 4.60 15.99 24.73
N SER A 18 3.56 15.17 24.52
CA SER A 18 2.52 14.91 25.52
C SER A 18 3.08 14.21 26.77
N TYR A 19 3.98 13.23 26.59
CA TYR A 19 4.64 12.55 27.70
C TYR A 19 5.48 13.52 28.55
N GLU A 20 6.30 14.35 27.92
CA GLU A 20 7.11 15.36 28.61
C GLU A 20 6.23 16.36 29.36
N TRP A 21 5.17 16.86 28.73
CA TRP A 21 4.20 17.75 29.36
C TRP A 21 3.61 17.14 30.63
N HIS A 22 3.13 15.89 30.55
CA HIS A 22 2.57 15.20 31.71
C HIS A 22 3.63 14.91 32.79
N ASN A 23 4.87 14.61 32.40
CA ASN A 23 5.94 14.31 33.34
C ASN A 23 6.36 15.57 34.12
N VAL A 24 6.53 16.69 33.44
CA VAL A 24 6.84 17.99 34.07
C VAL A 24 5.73 18.42 35.03
N ASN A 25 4.46 18.29 34.61
CA ASN A 25 3.33 18.65 35.46
C ASN A 25 3.22 17.76 36.71
N LYS A 26 3.56 16.47 36.61
CA LYS A 26 3.63 15.59 37.79
C LYS A 26 4.71 16.04 38.77
N LEU A 27 5.86 16.49 38.27
CA LEU A 27 6.99 16.93 39.10
C LEU A 27 6.72 18.27 39.81
N GLN A 28 5.85 19.11 39.26
CA GLN A 28 5.53 20.43 39.83
C GLN A 28 4.52 20.40 40.99
N GLY A 29 3.82 19.28 41.23
CA GLY A 29 3.00 19.04 42.41
C GLY A 29 1.66 19.81 42.45
N ASN A 30 0.55 19.07 42.49
CA ASN A 30 -0.81 19.52 42.85
C ASN A 30 -1.39 20.75 42.12
N VAL A 31 -1.00 21.00 40.88
CA VAL A 31 -1.80 21.86 40.00
C VAL A 31 -2.95 21.01 39.44
N PRO A 32 -4.23 21.46 39.50
CA PRO A 32 -5.33 20.76 38.84
C PRO A 32 -4.96 20.48 37.38
N VAL A 33 -5.22 19.26 36.91
CA VAL A 33 -4.74 18.70 35.62
C VAL A 33 -4.74 19.80 34.56
N PRO A 34 -3.56 20.35 34.21
CA PRO A 34 -3.52 21.39 33.19
C PRO A 34 -3.94 20.74 31.88
N GLN A 35 -4.93 21.35 31.22
CA GLN A 35 -5.37 20.91 29.91
C GLN A 35 -4.15 20.81 28.99
N VAL A 36 -4.10 19.75 28.19
CA VAL A 36 -3.02 19.57 27.22
C VAL A 36 -3.01 20.79 26.29
N PRO A 37 -1.84 21.40 26.06
CA PRO A 37 -1.70 22.50 25.12
C PRO A 37 -2.34 22.21 23.76
N THR A 38 -2.93 23.25 23.17
CA THR A 38 -3.69 23.14 21.92
C THR A 38 -2.79 22.79 20.73
N ASP A 39 -1.52 23.18 20.76
CA ASP A 39 -0.50 22.80 19.78
C ASP A 39 -0.31 21.28 19.72
N ILE A 40 -0.07 20.61 20.86
CA ILE A 40 0.07 19.14 20.94
C ILE A 40 -1.21 18.45 20.44
N THR A 41 -2.37 19.00 20.79
CA THR A 41 -3.67 18.46 20.34
C THR A 41 -3.84 18.59 18.83
N CYS A 42 -3.47 19.74 18.25
CA CYS A 42 -3.51 19.96 16.80
C CYS A 42 -2.50 19.08 16.06
N GLU A 43 -1.29 18.92 16.58
CA GLU A 43 -0.26 18.06 15.99
C GLU A 43 -0.69 16.59 15.92
N LEU A 44 -1.24 16.07 17.02
CA LEU A 44 -1.79 14.70 17.06
C LEU A 44 -2.98 14.54 16.11
N GLY A 45 -3.87 15.54 16.05
CA GLY A 45 -5.00 15.55 15.12
C GLY A 45 -4.57 15.51 13.65
N LEU A 46 -3.57 16.32 13.28
CA LEU A 46 -3.02 16.36 11.93
C LEU A 46 -2.26 15.06 11.59
N ALA A 47 -1.46 14.54 12.52
CA ALA A 47 -0.75 13.27 12.34
C ALA A 47 -1.72 12.11 12.10
N LEU A 48 -2.78 12.02 12.91
CA LEU A 48 -3.81 11.00 12.78
C LEU A 48 -4.56 11.12 11.45
N LEU A 49 -4.99 12.34 11.08
CA LEU A 49 -5.67 12.59 9.81
C LEU A 49 -4.79 12.16 8.63
N LEU A 50 -3.50 12.49 8.67
CA LEU A 50 -2.56 12.15 7.61
C LEU A 50 -2.34 10.63 7.49
N ILE A 51 -2.28 9.90 8.61
CA ILE A 51 -2.22 8.44 8.62
C ILE A 51 -3.49 7.83 8.03
N ILE A 52 -4.67 8.29 8.45
CA ILE A 52 -5.97 7.77 7.98
C ILE A 52 -6.09 7.98 6.46
N VAL A 53 -5.87 9.21 5.99
CA VAL A 53 -5.95 9.55 4.57
C VAL A 53 -4.93 8.75 3.76
N SER A 54 -3.68 8.65 4.22
CA SER A 54 -2.67 7.85 3.54
C SER A 54 -3.04 6.37 3.46
N THR A 55 -3.68 5.82 4.50
CA THR A 55 -4.11 4.42 4.54
C THR A 55 -5.25 4.17 3.56
N ILE A 56 -6.26 5.05 3.53
CA ILE A 56 -7.39 4.97 2.59
C ILE A 56 -6.88 5.03 1.14
N ILE A 57 -6.03 6.01 0.81
CA ILE A 57 -5.47 6.16 -0.55
C ILE A 57 -4.67 4.92 -0.95
N SER A 58 -3.92 4.33 -0.02
CA SER A 58 -3.16 3.11 -0.28
C SER A 58 -4.09 1.94 -0.61
N GLN A 59 -5.16 1.76 0.16
CA GLN A 59 -6.07 0.63 0.00
C GLN A 59 -6.97 0.75 -1.23
N VAL A 60 -7.41 1.97 -1.57
CA VAL A 60 -8.25 2.20 -2.76
C VAL A 60 -7.57 1.72 -4.04
N ARG A 61 -6.24 1.79 -4.12
CA ARG A 61 -5.48 1.33 -5.29
C ARG A 61 -5.42 -0.20 -5.43
N SER A 62 -5.63 -0.95 -4.35
CA SER A 62 -5.51 -2.41 -4.35
C SER A 62 -6.85 -3.14 -4.37
N MET A 63 -7.97 -2.42 -4.35
CA MET A 63 -9.29 -3.05 -4.41
C MET A 63 -9.58 -3.58 -5.81
N HIS A 64 -10.02 -4.82 -5.87
CA HIS A 64 -10.50 -5.47 -7.10
C HIS A 64 -12.02 -5.51 -7.12
N PRO A 65 -12.64 -5.52 -8.32
CA PRO A 65 -14.08 -5.68 -8.43
C PRO A 65 -14.53 -7.03 -7.85
N VAL A 66 -15.61 -7.02 -7.07
CA VAL A 66 -16.18 -8.24 -6.47
C VAL A 66 -16.81 -9.14 -7.53
N ARG A 67 -17.33 -8.55 -8.60
CA ARG A 67 -17.99 -9.29 -9.68
C ARG A 67 -16.93 -9.89 -10.61
N ILE A 68 -16.92 -11.22 -10.70
CA ILE A 68 -15.96 -11.98 -11.52
C ILE A 68 -16.00 -11.56 -13.00
N ALA A 69 -17.18 -11.24 -13.54
CA ALA A 69 -17.30 -10.76 -14.92
C ALA A 69 -16.50 -9.46 -15.17
N ASP A 70 -16.48 -8.56 -14.19
CA ASP A 70 -15.79 -7.27 -14.31
C ASP A 70 -14.28 -7.45 -14.05
N LEU A 71 -13.91 -8.35 -13.14
CA LEU A 71 -12.51 -8.76 -12.96
C LEU A 71 -11.93 -9.39 -14.24
N ASN A 72 -12.70 -10.27 -14.87
CA ASN A 72 -12.30 -10.95 -16.11
C ASN A 72 -12.18 -9.98 -17.27
N SER A 73 -13.07 -8.99 -17.38
CA SER A 73 -12.96 -7.96 -18.43
C SER A 73 -11.72 -7.10 -18.22
N GLU A 74 -11.42 -6.67 -16.98
CA GLU A 74 -10.18 -5.97 -16.65
C GLU A 74 -8.93 -6.78 -16.95
N ASN A 75 -8.93 -8.07 -16.57
CA ASN A 75 -7.81 -8.97 -16.82
C ASN A 75 -7.59 -9.17 -18.32
N THR A 76 -8.66 -9.33 -19.09
CA THR A 76 -8.62 -9.44 -20.55
C THR A 76 -8.02 -8.17 -21.18
N LEU A 77 -8.43 -6.98 -20.73
CA LEU A 77 -7.84 -5.71 -21.17
C LEU A 77 -6.34 -5.61 -20.85
N LYS A 78 -5.92 -6.18 -19.71
CA LYS A 78 -4.51 -6.25 -19.30
C LYS A 78 -3.74 -7.39 -20.00
N GLY A 79 -4.38 -8.15 -20.89
CA GLY A 79 -3.79 -9.32 -21.56
C GLY A 79 -3.50 -10.48 -20.61
N LYS A 80 -4.08 -10.46 -19.40
CA LYS A 80 -3.93 -11.51 -18.40
C LYS A 80 -5.08 -12.50 -18.55
N ASN A 81 -4.74 -13.78 -18.66
CA ASN A 81 -5.72 -14.85 -18.56
C ASN A 81 -5.38 -15.73 -17.35
N GLU A 82 -6.25 -15.74 -16.35
CA GLU A 82 -6.11 -16.57 -15.15
C GLU A 82 -6.10 -18.07 -15.49
N TYR A 83 -6.77 -18.46 -16.58
CA TYR A 83 -6.84 -19.83 -17.07
C TYR A 83 -5.77 -20.15 -18.12
N SER A 84 -4.81 -19.24 -18.35
CA SER A 84 -3.74 -19.43 -19.34
C SER A 84 -3.01 -20.75 -19.17
N TYR A 85 -2.80 -21.22 -17.93
CA TYR A 85 -2.18 -22.52 -17.66
C TYR A 85 -2.96 -23.70 -18.27
N LEU A 86 -4.30 -23.66 -18.22
CA LEU A 86 -5.18 -24.70 -18.75
C LEU A 86 -5.30 -24.66 -20.28
N GLU A 87 -5.21 -23.46 -20.87
CA GLU A 87 -5.28 -23.25 -22.31
C GLU A 87 -3.95 -23.54 -23.02
N ILE A 88 -2.85 -22.99 -22.51
CA ILE A 88 -1.51 -23.10 -23.10
C ILE A 88 -0.94 -24.52 -22.92
N ARG A 89 -1.45 -25.24 -21.92
CA ARG A 89 -1.06 -26.62 -21.58
C ARG A 89 0.45 -26.85 -21.70
N PRO A 90 1.28 -26.13 -20.90
CA PRO A 90 2.72 -26.09 -21.11
C PRO A 90 3.38 -27.47 -21.15
N ARG A 91 2.85 -28.42 -20.37
CA ARG A 91 3.35 -29.80 -20.28
C ARG A 91 3.14 -30.63 -21.55
N PHE A 92 2.20 -30.23 -22.41
CA PHE A 92 1.86 -30.93 -23.65
C PHE A 92 2.41 -30.22 -24.89
N GLN A 93 3.20 -29.16 -24.71
CA GLN A 93 3.80 -28.45 -25.84
C GLN A 93 4.92 -29.27 -26.46
N ASN A 94 4.90 -29.34 -27.80
CA ASN A 94 5.97 -29.98 -28.54
C ASN A 94 7.22 -29.07 -28.57
N ILE A 95 8.16 -29.37 -27.69
CA ILE A 95 9.41 -28.62 -27.53
C ILE A 95 10.23 -28.63 -28.84
N GLN A 96 10.23 -29.73 -29.58
CA GLN A 96 11.00 -29.82 -30.83
C GLN A 96 10.44 -28.91 -31.92
N LEU A 97 9.12 -28.83 -32.05
CA LEU A 97 8.46 -27.92 -32.98
C LEU A 97 8.79 -26.46 -32.64
N LYS A 98 8.67 -26.07 -31.37
CA LYS A 98 8.98 -24.72 -30.89
C LYS A 98 10.43 -24.31 -31.16
N ARG A 99 11.38 -25.24 -31.04
CA ARG A 99 12.79 -24.99 -31.40
C ARG A 99 12.96 -24.74 -32.89
N LYS A 100 12.24 -25.47 -33.76
CA LYS A 100 12.28 -25.24 -35.21
C LYS A 100 11.69 -23.88 -35.58
N GLU A 101 10.55 -23.51 -34.99
CA GLU A 101 9.91 -22.20 -35.16
C GLU A 101 10.87 -21.06 -34.80
N TYR A 102 11.52 -21.16 -33.64
CA TYR A 102 12.50 -20.16 -33.18
C TYR A 102 13.70 -20.03 -34.14
N LEU A 103 14.26 -21.15 -34.61
CA LEU A 103 15.37 -21.13 -35.57
C LEU A 103 14.96 -20.52 -36.92
N ALA A 104 13.72 -20.79 -37.38
CA ALA A 104 13.19 -20.19 -38.60
C ALA A 104 13.01 -18.67 -38.46
N TRP A 105 12.44 -18.21 -37.34
CA TRP A 105 12.32 -16.79 -37.02
C TRP A 105 13.70 -16.10 -36.96
N ARG A 106 14.70 -16.72 -36.32
CA ARG A 106 16.06 -16.16 -36.23
C ARG A 106 16.69 -15.94 -37.60
N LYS A 107 16.53 -16.90 -38.52
CA LYS A 107 17.01 -16.79 -39.91
C LYS A 107 16.32 -15.69 -40.72
N GLN A 108 15.14 -15.21 -40.32
CA GLN A 108 14.47 -14.09 -40.97
C GLN A 108 14.96 -12.71 -40.48
N GLN A 109 15.72 -12.68 -39.38
CA GLN A 109 16.27 -11.47 -38.77
C GLN A 109 17.76 -11.26 -39.14
N GLU A 110 18.39 -12.27 -39.76
CA GLU A 110 19.71 -12.22 -40.39
C GLU A 110 19.57 -11.79 -41.85
#